data_AF-A0A7V3RKU5-F1
#
_entry.id   AF-A0A7V3RKU5-F1
#
_cell.length_a   1.000
_cell.length_b   1.000
_cell.length_c   1.000
_cell.angle_alpha   90.00
_cell.angle_beta   90.00
_cell.angle_gamma   90.00
#
_symmetry.space_group_name_H-M   'P 1'
#
loop_
_entity.id
_entity.type
_entity.pdbx_description
1 polymer ?
#
loop_
_entity_poly.entity_id
_entity_poly.type
_entity_poly.pdbx_seq_one_letter_code
_entity_poly.pdbx_strand_id
1 'polypeptide(L)' 'MIRLWYHLSMIRSINKETDVAIMVLQYIARKKELVSVTELTKKLKVQRPFLRKVLQILAKNGVLKSIKGKN' A
#
# COMPACT_ATOMS: atom_id res chain seq x y z
N MET A 1 18.40 5.44 -17.07
CA MET A 1 17.71 6.39 -16.15
C MET A 1 17.42 5.70 -14.83
N ILE A 2 18.33 5.89 -13.88
CA ILE A 2 18.43 5.17 -12.61
C ILE A 2 17.87 6.08 -11.51
N ARG A 3 16.59 5.89 -11.10
CA ARG A 3 15.99 6.56 -9.91
C ARG A 3 14.89 5.76 -9.22
N LEU A 4 14.93 4.43 -9.26
CA LEU A 4 14.04 3.59 -8.43
C LEU A 4 14.79 2.67 -7.45
N TRP A 5 16.09 2.50 -7.62
CA TRP A 5 16.90 1.67 -6.74
C TRP A 5 17.30 2.38 -5.43
N TYR A 6 17.42 3.71 -5.45
CA TYR A 6 17.83 4.49 -4.27
C TYR A 6 16.81 4.45 -3.12
N HIS A 7 15.51 4.37 -3.41
CA HIS A 7 14.50 4.27 -2.34
C HIS A 7 14.45 2.87 -1.71
N LEU A 8 14.76 1.81 -2.48
CA LEU A 8 14.77 0.42 -1.97
C LEU A 8 15.99 0.11 -1.11
N SER A 9 17.11 0.82 -1.29
CA SER A 9 18.36 0.56 -0.55
C SER A 9 18.49 1.38 0.75
N MET A 10 17.71 2.45 0.92
CA MET A 10 17.85 3.35 2.09
C MET A 10 17.06 2.89 3.33
N ILE A 11 16.18 1.90 3.21
CA ILE A 11 15.39 1.36 4.32
C ILE A 11 16.03 0.06 4.80
N ARG A 12 17.22 0.15 5.42
CA ARG A 12 17.97 -1.02 5.89
C ARG A 12 17.50 -1.54 7.27
N SER A 13 16.35 -1.08 7.78
CA SER A 13 15.49 -1.74 8.80
C SER A 13 14.30 -0.84 9.17
N ILE A 14 13.39 -0.60 8.24
CA ILE A 14 12.01 -0.24 8.61
C ILE A 14 11.17 -1.40 8.11
N ASN A 15 10.41 -2.03 9.00
CA ASN A 15 9.75 -3.31 8.74
C ASN A 15 9.02 -3.35 7.39
N LYS A 16 8.96 -4.53 6.75
CA LYS A 16 8.26 -4.77 5.47
C LYS A 16 6.82 -4.23 5.43
N GLU A 17 6.17 -4.12 6.59
CA GLU A 17 4.84 -3.52 6.74
C GLU A 17 4.84 -2.02 6.43
N THR A 18 5.86 -1.29 6.88
CA THR A 18 6.00 0.15 6.64
C THR A 18 6.32 0.45 5.18
N ASP A 19 7.19 -0.33 4.55
CA ASP A 19 7.48 -0.20 3.11
C ASP A 19 6.21 -0.36 2.28
N VAL A 20 5.45 -1.42 2.58
CA VAL A 20 4.18 -1.68 1.90
C VAL A 20 3.16 -0.60 2.21
N ALA A 21 3.10 -0.07 3.43
CA ALA A 21 2.20 1.04 3.78
C ALA A 21 2.49 2.28 2.92
N ILE A 22 3.76 2.67 2.79
CA ILE A 22 4.17 3.82 1.98
C ILE A 22 3.84 3.60 0.50
N MET A 23 4.13 2.41 -0.03
CA MET A 23 3.80 2.07 -1.42
C MET A 23 2.29 2.13 -1.69
N VAL A 24 1.48 1.62 -0.77
CA VAL A 24 0.02 1.69 -0.85
C VAL A 24 -0.46 3.14 -0.86
N LEU A 25 0.01 3.96 0.07
CA LEU A 25 -0.39 5.37 0.16
C LEU A 25 0.02 6.14 -1.09
N GLN A 26 1.25 5.94 -1.58
CA GLN A 26 1.71 6.55 -2.82
C GLN A 26 0.84 6.13 -4.01
N TYR A 27 0.43 4.86 -4.07
CA TYR A 27 -0.40 4.37 -5.15
C TYR A 27 -1.81 4.97 -5.12
N ILE A 28 -2.45 4.97 -3.94
CA ILE A 28 -3.78 5.53 -3.73
C ILE A 28 -3.77 7.04 -4.00
N ALA A 29 -2.77 7.78 -3.51
CA ALA A 29 -2.68 9.23 -3.71
C ALA A 29 -2.53 9.65 -5.18
N ARG A 30 -1.99 8.76 -6.04
CA ARG A 30 -1.89 8.99 -7.48
C ARG A 30 -3.18 8.67 -8.24
N LYS A 31 -4.13 7.98 -7.60
CA LYS A 31 -5.43 7.62 -8.19
C LYS A 31 -6.48 8.62 -7.72
N LYS A 32 -7.36 9.03 -8.64
CA LYS A 32 -8.52 9.89 -8.31
C LYS A 32 -9.77 9.07 -7.92
N GLU A 33 -9.65 7.75 -7.90
CA GLU A 33 -10.76 6.80 -7.77
C GLU A 33 -10.52 5.82 -6.63
N LEU A 34 -11.59 5.11 -6.24
CA LEU A 34 -11.50 4.04 -5.25
C LEU A 34 -10.62 2.90 -5.75
N VAL A 35 -9.59 2.58 -4.98
CA VAL A 35 -8.66 1.50 -5.30
C VAL A 35 -9.08 0.21 -4.62
N SER A 36 -9.23 -0.86 -5.39
CA SER A 36 -9.58 -2.17 -4.84
C SER A 36 -8.37 -2.89 -4.24
N VAL A 37 -8.61 -3.75 -3.25
CA VAL A 37 -7.55 -4.59 -2.67
C VAL A 37 -6.94 -5.52 -3.72
N THR A 38 -7.75 -6.02 -4.66
CA THR A 38 -7.30 -6.90 -5.75
C THR A 38 -6.34 -6.16 -6.69
N GLU A 39 -6.63 -4.90 -7.02
CA GLU A 39 -5.74 -4.05 -7.83
C GLU A 39 -4.40 -3.82 -7.12
N LEU A 40 -4.41 -3.47 -5.83
CA LEU A 40 -3.19 -3.29 -5.03
C LEU A 40 -2.36 -4.58 -4.96
N THR A 41 -3.02 -5.73 -4.77
CA THR A 41 -2.36 -7.05 -4.74
C THR A 41 -1.61 -7.31 -6.05
N LYS A 42 -2.27 -7.07 -7.19
CA LYS A 42 -1.67 -7.25 -8.53
C LYS A 42 -0.53 -6.24 -8.77
N LYS A 43 -0.73 -4.98 -8.40
CA LYS A 43 0.24 -3.91 -8.69
C LYS A 43 1.49 -4.01 -7.82
N LEU A 44 1.32 -4.25 -6.52
CA LEU A 44 2.41 -4.28 -5.55
C LEU A 44 3.06 -5.66 -5.42
N LYS A 45 2.46 -6.70 -6.03
CA LYS A 45 2.92 -8.10 -5.94
C LYS A 45 3.04 -8.59 -4.48
N VAL A 46 2.15 -8.10 -3.62
CA VAL A 46 2.08 -8.45 -2.19
C VAL A 46 0.90 -9.37 -1.97
N GLN A 47 1.04 -10.40 -1.13
CA GLN A 47 -0.05 -11.32 -0.83
C GLN A 47 -1.21 -10.60 -0.13
N ARG A 48 -2.44 -10.95 -0.53
CA ARG A 48 -3.68 -10.34 -0.02
C ARG A 48 -3.79 -10.34 1.52
N PRO A 49 -3.44 -11.41 2.26
CA PRO A 49 -3.52 -11.41 3.72
C PRO A 49 -2.60 -10.36 4.37
N PHE A 50 -1.36 -10.23 3.88
CA PHE A 50 -0.40 -9.25 4.37
C PHE A 50 -0.84 -7.82 4.05
N LEU A 51 -1.25 -7.58 2.81
CA LEU A 51 -1.76 -6.27 2.39
C LEU A 51 -3.01 -5.87 3.20
N ARG A 52 -3.91 -6.82 3.48
CA ARG A 52 -5.08 -6.58 4.31
C ARG A 52 -4.70 -6.13 5.72
N LYS A 53 -3.67 -6.74 6.34
CA LYS A 53 -3.16 -6.32 7.65
C LYS A 53 -2.73 -4.86 7.63
N VAL A 54 -1.93 -4.47 6.64
CA VAL A 54 -1.44 -3.09 6.49
C VAL A 54 -2.60 -2.11 6.26
N LEU A 55 -3.53 -2.43 5.35
CA LEU A 55 -4.70 -1.59 5.08
C LEU A 55 -5.59 -1.41 6.31
N GLN A 56 -5.76 -2.46 7.12
CA GLN A 56 -6.52 -2.37 8.37
C GLN A 56 -5.83 -1.47 9.39
N ILE A 57 -4.50 -1.54 9.52
CA ILE A 57 -3.74 -0.65 10.40
C ILE A 57 -3.93 0.80 9.97
N LEU A 58 -3.76 1.09 8.67
CA LEU A 58 -3.94 2.43 8.12
C LEU A 58 -5.36 2.96 8.33
N ALA A 59 -6.37 2.11 8.12
CA ALA A 59 -7.77 2.49 8.31
C ALA A 59 -8.12 2.74 9.78
N LYS A 60 -7.64 1.89 10.71
CA LYS A 60 -7.85 2.07 12.16
C LYS A 60 -7.25 3.38 12.67
N ASN A 61 -6.13 3.80 12.10
CA ASN A 61 -5.47 5.07 12.45
C ASN A 61 -6.02 6.28 11.67
N GLY A 62 -7.10 6.13 10.89
CA GLY A 62 -7.73 7.22 10.15
C GLY A 62 -6.95 7.70 8.91
N VAL A 63 -5.85 7.03 8.54
CA VAL A 63 -5.03 7.39 7.36
C VAL A 63 -5.76 7.04 6.06
N LEU A 64 -6.55 5.97 6.07
CA LEU A 64 -7.37 5.54 4.94
C LEU A 64 -8.83 5.40 5.36
N LYS A 65 -9.76 5.73 4.45
CA LYS A 65 -11.17 5.37 4.59
C LYS A 65 -11.46 4.12 3.78
N SER A 66 -11.92 3.07 4.45
CA SER A 66 -12.41 1.87 3.77
C SER A 66 -13.91 2.00 3.51
N ILE A 67 -14.32 1.90 2.24
CA ILE A 67 -15.73 1.80 1.88
C ILE A 67 -16.05 0.33 1.66
N LYS A 68 -17.02 -0.21 2.41
CA LYS A 68 -17.59 -1.53 2.10
C LYS A 68 -18.70 -1.32 1.09
N GLY A 69 -18.51 -1.82 -0.13
CA GLY A 69 -19.52 -1.77 -1.19
C GLY A 69 -19.64 -3.13 -1.88
N LYS A 70 -20.82 -3.38 -2.42
CA LYS A 70 -21.08 -4.45 -3.40
C LYS A 70 -20.64 -3.87 -4.76
N ASN A 71 -19.47 -4.26 -5.25
CA ASN A 71 -19.22 -4.29 -6.70
C ASN A 71 -19.57 -5.69 -7.18
#